data_AF-A0A7K3H195-F1
#
_entry.id   AF-A0A7K3H195-F1
#
_cell.length_a   1.000
_cell.length_b   1.000
_cell.length_c   1.000
_cell.angle_alpha   90.00
_cell.angle_beta   90.00
_cell.angle_gamma   90.00
#
_symmetry.space_group_name_H-M   'P 1'
#
loop_
_entity.id
_entity.type
_entity.pdbx_description
1 polymer ?
#
loop_
_entity_poly.entity_id
_entity_poly.type
_entity_poly.pdbx_seq_one_letter_code
_entity_poly.pdbx_strand_id
1 'polypeptide(L)'
;MTTPSMDSEQSNSHPTNRAEAWAELPNLIAFRGGYDLWDVETLVRFDGAQRAGARIIKRIEQQLALNNIGHLPGRLPTDSNCRVLLYNKDQPNVGFLIRLIHDLATDDVNENTNSTVYQLKSLLDARTKLECDLHQREATQG
;
A
#
# COMPACT_ATOMS: atom_id res chain seq x y z
N MET A 1 -42.36 -29.52 26.40
CA MET A 1 -42.13 -28.89 25.10
C MET A 1 -41.95 -27.41 25.35
N THR A 2 -40.71 -26.91 25.28
CA THR A 2 -40.40 -25.49 25.43
C THR A 2 -39.36 -25.15 24.37
N THR A 3 -39.70 -24.20 23.51
CA THR A 3 -38.91 -23.68 22.38
C THR A 3 -37.59 -23.05 22.85
N PRO A 4 -36.48 -23.18 22.09
CA PRO A 4 -35.30 -22.35 22.30
C PRO A 4 -35.42 -21.04 21.49
N SER A 5 -35.17 -19.90 22.14
CA SER A 5 -35.01 -18.59 21.50
C SER A 5 -33.73 -18.57 20.66
N MET A 6 -33.89 -18.18 19.40
CA MET A 6 -32.81 -17.79 18.50
C MET A 6 -32.45 -16.33 18.79
N ASP A 7 -31.42 -16.08 19.59
CA ASP A 7 -30.72 -14.81 19.55
C ASP A 7 -29.60 -14.91 18.52
N SER A 8 -29.87 -14.33 17.35
CA SER A 8 -28.90 -14.09 16.30
C SER A 8 -28.17 -12.80 16.61
N GLU A 9 -27.09 -12.85 17.39
CA GLU A 9 -26.17 -11.73 17.48
C GLU A 9 -25.21 -11.78 16.29
N GLN A 10 -25.46 -10.88 15.33
CA GLN A 10 -24.52 -10.46 14.31
C GLN A 10 -23.25 -9.93 14.99
N SER A 11 -22.22 -10.76 15.06
CA SER A 11 -20.90 -10.32 15.52
C SER A 11 -20.24 -9.48 14.43
N ASN A 12 -20.31 -8.18 14.65
CA ASN A 12 -19.57 -7.13 13.96
C ASN A 12 -18.08 -7.49 13.97
N SER A 13 -17.50 -7.84 12.82
CA SER A 13 -16.09 -8.24 12.69
C SER A 13 -15.17 -7.02 12.82
N HIS A 14 -14.99 -6.53 14.05
CA HIS A 14 -13.83 -5.73 14.44
C HIS A 14 -12.64 -6.68 14.52
N PRO A 15 -11.51 -6.45 13.83
CA PRO A 15 -10.33 -7.30 13.97
C PRO A 15 -9.87 -7.19 15.43
N THR A 16 -10.13 -8.24 16.21
CA THR A 16 -9.95 -8.22 17.67
C THR A 16 -8.49 -8.60 18.02
N ASN A 17 -7.69 -9.01 17.04
CA ASN A 17 -6.28 -9.35 17.19
C ASN A 17 -5.38 -8.47 16.30
N ARG A 18 -4.34 -7.88 16.88
CA ARG A 18 -3.33 -7.06 16.17
C ARG A 18 -2.74 -7.76 14.95
N ALA A 19 -2.55 -9.09 15.02
CA ALA A 19 -2.01 -9.86 13.90
C ALA A 19 -2.98 -9.89 12.71
N GLU A 20 -4.28 -9.99 12.96
CA GLU A 20 -5.31 -9.95 11.91
C GLU A 20 -5.37 -8.56 11.27
N ALA A 21 -5.29 -7.50 12.08
CA ALA A 21 -5.25 -6.13 11.55
C ALA A 21 -4.08 -5.91 10.58
N TRP A 22 -2.88 -6.39 10.93
CA TRP A 22 -1.71 -6.33 10.04
C TRP A 22 -1.88 -7.16 8.77
N ALA A 23 -2.48 -8.35 8.87
CA ALA A 23 -2.75 -9.22 7.72
C ALA A 23 -3.78 -8.61 6.74
N GLU A 24 -4.70 -7.77 7.22
CA GLU A 24 -5.70 -7.08 6.40
C GLU A 24 -5.19 -5.77 5.78
N LEU A 25 -4.05 -5.23 6.23
CA LEU A 25 -3.50 -3.97 5.73
C LEU A 25 -3.30 -3.97 4.20
N PRO A 26 -2.78 -5.04 3.56
CA PRO A 26 -2.66 -5.09 2.10
C PRO A 26 -3.98 -4.96 1.35
N ASN A 27 -5.05 -5.56 1.88
CA ASN A 27 -6.39 -5.46 1.31
C ASN A 27 -6.94 -4.04 1.44
N LEU A 28 -6.73 -3.40 2.59
CA LEU A 28 -7.13 -2.01 2.83
C LEU A 28 -6.44 -1.05 1.86
N ILE A 29 -5.12 -1.18 1.69
CA ILE A 29 -4.34 -0.35 0.77
C ILE A 29 -4.73 -0.63 -0.69
N ALA A 30 -4.96 -1.89 -1.05
CA ALA A 30 -5.45 -2.27 -2.37
C ALA A 30 -6.81 -1.63 -2.70
N PHE A 31 -7.76 -1.69 -1.76
CA PHE A 31 -9.07 -1.07 -1.91
C PHE A 31 -8.99 0.44 -2.17
N ARG A 32 -7.98 1.12 -1.61
CA ARG A 32 -7.72 2.56 -1.81
C ARG A 32 -6.96 2.89 -3.11
N GLY A 33 -6.73 1.92 -3.98
CA GLY A 33 -6.02 2.11 -5.26
C GLY A 33 -4.53 1.76 -5.20
N GLY A 34 -4.09 1.07 -4.13
CA GLY A 34 -2.75 0.51 -4.02
C GLY A 34 -1.75 1.33 -3.23
N TYR A 35 -2.15 2.51 -2.75
CA TYR A 35 -1.34 3.35 -1.87
C TYR A 35 -2.22 4.15 -0.92
N ASP A 36 -1.62 4.65 0.15
CA ASP A 36 -2.29 5.55 1.10
C ASP A 36 -1.27 6.41 1.85
N LEU A 37 -1.69 7.55 2.39
CA LEU A 37 -0.83 8.47 3.13
C LEU A 37 -1.23 8.48 4.61
N TRP A 38 -0.35 7.97 5.47
CA TRP A 38 -0.60 7.83 6.89
C TRP A 38 0.38 8.67 7.69
N ASP A 39 -0.09 9.29 8.77
CA ASP A 39 0.82 9.85 9.77
C ASP A 39 1.47 8.72 10.57
N VAL A 40 2.70 8.92 11.06
CA VAL A 40 3.38 7.95 11.93
C VAL A 40 2.54 7.64 13.16
N GLU A 41 1.81 8.63 13.70
CA GLU A 41 0.88 8.39 14.80
C GLU A 41 -0.16 7.31 14.48
N THR A 42 -0.71 7.33 13.26
CA THR A 42 -1.69 6.33 12.81
C THR A 42 -1.05 4.94 12.78
N LEU A 43 0.16 4.81 12.25
CA LEU A 43 0.92 3.55 12.25
C LEU A 43 1.24 3.04 13.66
N VAL A 44 1.60 3.94 14.57
CA VAL A 44 1.90 3.63 15.98
C VAL A 44 0.65 3.13 16.70
N ARG A 45 -0.49 3.80 16.50
CA ARG A 45 -1.78 3.37 17.05
C ARG A 45 -2.24 2.05 16.43
N PHE A 46 -2.02 1.86 15.13
CA PHE A 46 -2.32 0.62 14.41
C PHE A 46 -1.52 -0.57 14.97
N ASP A 47 -0.26 -0.35 15.35
CA ASP A 47 0.58 -1.35 16.05
C ASP A 47 0.18 -1.58 17.52
N GLY A 48 -0.79 -0.82 18.04
CA GLY A 48 -1.24 -0.86 19.43
C GLY A 48 -0.30 -0.16 20.42
N ALA A 49 0.59 0.70 19.93
CA ALA A 49 1.52 1.48 20.75
C ALA A 49 0.99 2.89 21.01
N GLN A 50 1.47 3.52 22.09
CA GLN A 50 1.07 4.88 22.46
C GLN A 50 2.02 5.96 21.91
N ARG A 51 3.28 5.62 21.59
CA ARG A 51 4.31 6.58 21.19
C ARG A 51 5.27 6.01 20.15
N ALA A 52 5.71 6.88 19.25
CA ALA A 52 6.73 6.62 18.23
C ALA A 52 8.13 6.53 18.84
N GLY A 53 8.46 5.40 19.48
CA GLY A 53 9.82 5.10 19.92
C GLY A 53 10.60 4.31 18.86
N ALA A 54 11.92 4.41 18.83
CA ALA A 54 12.76 3.71 17.84
C ALA A 54 12.50 2.18 17.76
N ARG A 55 12.21 1.54 18.90
CA ARG A 55 11.84 0.11 18.95
C ARG A 55 10.47 -0.17 18.30
N ILE A 56 9.51 0.74 18.49
CA ILE A 56 8.16 0.64 17.93
C ILE A 56 8.23 0.84 16.41
N ILE A 57 8.95 1.89 15.97
CA ILE A 57 9.16 2.16 14.56
C ILE A 57 9.82 0.99 13.85
N LYS A 58 10.90 0.42 14.41
CA LYS A 58 11.56 -0.76 13.82
C LYS A 58 10.61 -1.96 13.72
N ARG A 59 9.73 -2.15 14.71
CA ARG A 59 8.72 -3.22 14.66
C ARG A 59 7.68 -2.96 13.57
N ILE A 60 7.23 -1.72 13.41
CA ILE A 60 6.29 -1.31 12.36
C ILE A 60 6.92 -1.57 10.98
N GLU A 61 8.17 -1.16 10.76
CA GLU A 61 8.89 -1.44 9.50
C GLU A 61 8.96 -2.95 9.20
N GLN A 62 9.21 -3.77 10.22
CA GLN A 62 9.19 -5.23 10.08
C GLN A 62 7.80 -5.75 9.72
N GLN A 63 6.73 -5.26 10.36
CA GLN A 63 5.36 -5.67 10.03
C GLN A 63 4.96 -5.25 8.62
N LEU A 64 5.30 -4.04 8.19
CA LEU A 64 5.08 -3.57 6.82
C LEU A 64 5.79 -4.49 5.81
N ALA A 65 7.06 -4.81 6.06
CA ALA A 65 7.83 -5.70 5.21
C ALA A 65 7.24 -7.13 5.14
N LEU A 66 6.81 -7.68 6.28
CA LEU A 66 6.20 -9.01 6.35
C LEU A 66 4.88 -9.11 5.56
N ASN A 67 4.15 -8.00 5.45
CA ASN A 67 2.88 -7.93 4.74
C ASN A 67 3.02 -7.32 3.33
N ASN A 68 4.24 -7.29 2.77
CA ASN A 68 4.54 -6.74 1.44
C ASN A 68 4.06 -5.30 1.21
N ILE A 69 4.06 -4.50 2.28
CA ILE A 69 3.82 -3.06 2.20
C ILE A 69 5.16 -2.33 2.16
N GLY A 70 5.34 -1.51 1.13
CA GLY A 70 6.42 -0.54 1.06
C GLY A 70 6.03 0.76 1.74
N HIS A 71 7.03 1.55 2.15
CA HIS A 71 6.79 2.86 2.72
C HIS A 71 7.83 3.88 2.24
N LEU A 72 7.40 5.13 2.10
CA LEU A 72 8.28 6.29 1.93
C LEU A 72 8.03 7.28 3.07
N PRO A 73 9.09 7.85 3.67
CA PRO A 73 10.51 7.67 3.35
C PRO A 73 11.04 6.27 3.69
N GLY A 74 12.18 5.88 3.10
CA GLY A 74 12.76 4.52 3.23
C GLY A 74 13.17 4.10 4.65
N ARG A 75 13.18 5.05 5.60
CA ARG A 75 13.10 4.77 7.04
C ARG A 75 12.00 5.61 7.64
N LEU A 76 11.19 5.01 8.49
CA LEU A 76 10.11 5.72 9.16
C LEU A 76 10.69 6.71 10.19
N PRO A 77 10.20 7.97 10.20
CA PRO A 77 10.61 8.94 11.19
C PRO A 77 10.04 8.61 12.58
N THR A 78 10.66 9.14 13.63
CA THR A 78 10.14 9.05 15.02
C THR A 78 9.21 10.20 15.39
N ASP A 79 9.11 11.23 14.55
CA ASP A 79 8.11 12.29 14.72
C ASP A 79 6.73 11.78 14.29
N SER A 80 5.80 11.76 15.25
CA SER A 80 4.43 11.26 15.07
C SER A 80 3.63 11.99 13.98
N ASN A 81 3.94 13.27 13.72
CA ASN A 81 3.21 14.10 12.76
C ASN A 81 3.74 13.96 11.32
N CYS A 82 4.84 13.24 11.12
CA CYS A 82 5.36 13.02 9.78
C CYS A 82 4.45 12.08 8.99
N ARG A 83 4.21 12.47 7.74
CA ARG A 83 3.46 11.66 6.78
C ARG A 83 4.36 10.63 6.11
N VAL A 84 3.81 9.45 5.96
CA VAL A 84 4.43 8.27 5.37
C VAL A 84 3.50 7.75 4.29
N LEU A 85 4.03 7.62 3.07
CA LEU A 85 3.31 6.98 1.98
C LEU A 85 3.47 5.48 2.12
N LEU A 86 2.36 4.76 2.22
CA LEU A 86 2.31 3.30 2.20
C LEU A 86 1.88 2.84 0.81
N TYR A 87 2.44 1.75 0.31
CA TYR A 87 2.06 1.19 -0.98
C TYR A 87 2.14 -0.33 -0.98
N ASN A 88 1.22 -0.99 -1.68
CA ASN A 88 1.23 -2.43 -1.85
C ASN A 88 2.26 -2.81 -2.92
N LYS A 89 3.19 -3.73 -2.60
CA LYS A 89 4.26 -4.15 -3.53
C LYS A 89 3.85 -5.22 -4.53
N ASP A 90 2.73 -5.92 -4.29
CA ASP A 90 2.35 -7.14 -5.02
C ASP A 90 1.30 -6.89 -6.10
N GLN A 91 0.67 -5.72 -6.11
CA GLN A 91 -0.40 -5.41 -7.05
C GLN A 91 0.08 -4.49 -8.17
N PRO A 92 -0.21 -4.79 -9.44
CA PRO A 92 0.15 -3.95 -10.59
C PRO A 92 -0.75 -2.71 -10.68
N ASN A 93 -0.73 -1.88 -9.64
CA ASN A 93 -1.51 -0.66 -9.50
C ASN A 93 -0.57 0.55 -9.29
N VAL A 94 -1.10 1.69 -8.86
CA VAL A 94 -0.28 2.90 -8.62
C VAL A 94 0.81 2.64 -7.57
N GLY A 95 0.58 1.75 -6.61
CA GLY A 95 1.60 1.30 -5.66
C GLY A 95 2.80 0.61 -6.33
N PHE A 96 2.58 -0.14 -7.41
CA PHE A 96 3.66 -0.71 -8.22
C PHE A 96 4.46 0.36 -8.97
N LEU A 97 3.79 1.38 -9.51
CA LEU A 97 4.49 2.51 -10.14
C LEU A 97 5.34 3.29 -9.11
N ILE A 98 4.78 3.54 -7.92
CA ILE A 98 5.50 4.19 -6.81
C ILE A 98 6.72 3.35 -6.41
N ARG A 99 6.57 2.03 -6.31
CA ARG A 99 7.66 1.10 -6.06
C ARG A 99 8.76 1.23 -7.11
N LEU A 100 8.40 1.13 -8.40
CA LEU A 100 9.38 1.23 -9.50
C LEU A 100 10.11 2.57 -9.49
N ILE A 101 9.40 3.68 -9.27
CA ILE A 101 10.00 5.01 -9.20
C ILE A 101 10.95 5.11 -7.99
N HIS A 102 10.54 4.60 -6.84
CA HIS A 102 11.39 4.58 -5.65
C HIS A 102 12.66 3.77 -5.88
N ASP A 103 12.51 2.53 -6.36
CA ASP A 103 13.65 1.63 -6.62
C ASP A 103 14.64 2.31 -7.57
N LEU A 104 14.15 3.00 -8.60
CA LEU A 104 14.94 3.76 -9.58
C LEU A 104 15.59 5.03 -9.01
N ALA A 105 14.96 5.69 -8.03
CA ALA A 105 15.50 6.86 -7.34
C ALA A 105 16.54 6.51 -6.26
N THR A 106 16.49 5.29 -5.74
CA THR A 106 17.42 4.79 -4.71
C THR A 106 18.54 3.91 -5.25
N ASP A 107 18.44 3.44 -6.50
CA ASP A 107 19.51 2.70 -7.16
C ASP A 107 20.71 3.60 -7.51
N ASP A 108 21.92 3.10 -7.28
CA ASP A 108 23.15 3.79 -7.66
C ASP A 108 23.22 3.94 -9.20
N VAL A 109 23.60 5.14 -9.66
CA VAL A 109 23.46 5.69 -11.02
C VAL A 109 24.20 4.91 -12.15
N ASN A 110 24.71 3.71 -11.89
CA ASN A 110 25.70 3.08 -12.76
C ASN A 110 25.17 2.19 -13.88
N GLU A 111 23.86 1.95 -13.99
CA GLU A 111 23.36 1.05 -15.04
C GLU A 111 22.19 1.64 -15.83
N ASN A 112 22.52 2.18 -17.02
CA ASN A 112 21.60 2.39 -18.15
C ASN A 112 20.85 1.12 -18.60
N THR A 113 21.10 -0.02 -17.94
CA THR A 113 20.46 -1.34 -18.10
C THR A 113 19.46 -1.66 -16.99
N ASN A 114 19.07 -0.70 -16.15
CA ASN A 114 18.15 -0.97 -15.04
C ASN A 114 16.78 -1.44 -15.57
N SER A 115 16.45 -2.71 -15.28
CA SER A 115 15.19 -3.36 -15.70
C SER A 115 13.94 -2.60 -15.26
N THR A 116 14.03 -1.83 -14.17
CA THR A 116 12.98 -0.96 -13.62
C THR A 116 12.66 0.20 -14.58
N VAL A 117 13.68 0.78 -15.23
CA VAL A 117 13.51 1.84 -16.25
C VAL A 117 12.74 1.29 -17.45
N TYR A 118 13.11 0.10 -17.92
CA TYR A 118 12.44 -0.56 -19.05
C TYR A 118 10.99 -0.92 -18.72
N GLN A 119 10.72 -1.38 -17.51
CA GLN A 119 9.36 -1.66 -17.04
C GLN A 119 8.51 -0.40 -16.98
N LEU A 120 9.05 0.70 -16.43
CA LEU A 120 8.33 1.98 -16.37
C LEU A 120 8.04 2.53 -17.76
N LYS A 121 9.02 2.48 -18.67
CA LYS A 121 8.84 2.88 -20.07
C LYS A 121 7.76 2.06 -20.77
N SER A 122 7.79 0.73 -20.62
CA SER A 122 6.78 -0.17 -21.21
C SER A 122 5.36 0.17 -20.74
N LEU A 123 5.19 0.51 -19.45
CA LEU A 123 3.90 0.92 -18.90
C LEU A 123 3.43 2.28 -19.45
N LEU A 124 4.33 3.25 -19.60
CA LEU A 124 4.02 4.55 -20.20
C LEU A 124 3.64 4.43 -21.67
N ASP A 125 4.36 3.60 -22.42
CA ASP A 125 4.09 3.32 -23.83
C ASP A 125 2.72 2.62 -23.99
N ALA A 126 2.42 1.65 -23.12
CA ALA A 126 1.13 0.96 -23.09
C ALA A 126 -0.04 1.90 -22.75
N ARG A 127 0.14 2.80 -21.78
CA ARG A 127 -0.87 3.83 -21.45
C ARG A 127 -1.13 4.74 -22.64
N THR A 128 -0.08 5.26 -23.27
CA THR A 128 -0.20 6.17 -24.42
C THR A 128 -0.95 5.49 -25.56
N LYS A 129 -0.64 4.22 -25.82
CA LYS A 129 -1.36 3.41 -26.82
C LYS A 129 -2.84 3.25 -26.47
N LEU A 130 -3.16 2.94 -25.22
CA LEU A 130 -4.54 2.82 -24.75
C LEU A 130 -5.32 4.14 -24.92
N GLU A 131 -4.72 5.28 -24.59
CA GLU A 131 -5.33 6.60 -24.77
C GLU A 131 -5.61 6.90 -26.25
N CYS A 132 -4.67 6.57 -27.14
CA CYS A 132 -4.89 6.68 -28.58
C CYS A 132 -6.05 5.79 -29.06
N ASP A 133 -6.10 4.54 -28.61
CA ASP A 133 -7.14 3.58 -29.00
C ASP A 133 -8.54 4.02 -28.50
N LEU A 134 -8.62 4.63 -27.30
CA LEU A 134 -9.87 5.17 -26.75
C LEU A 134 -10.37 6.38 -27.56
N HIS A 135 -9.50 7.35 -27.86
CA HIS A 135 -9.87 8.50 -28.67
C HIS A 135 -10.31 8.10 -30.09
N GLN A 136 -9.69 7.07 -30.67
CA GLN A 136 -10.09 6.55 -31.99
C GLN A 136 -11.47 5.89 -31.97
N ARG A 137 -11.85 5.23 -30.87
CA ARG A 137 -13.19 4.62 -30.70
C ARG A 137 -14.29 5.65 -30.51
N GLU A 138 -14.01 6.73 -29.78
CA GLU A 138 -14.94 7.85 -29.63
C GLU A 138 -15.15 8.58 -30.96
N ALA A 139 -14.10 8.70 -31.78
CA ALA A 139 -14.18 9.31 -33.10
C ALA A 139 -14.90 8.46 -34.16
N THR A 140 -15.11 7.15 -33.94
CA THR A 140 -15.80 6.24 -34.86
C THR A 140 -17.26 5.96 -34.48
N GLN A 141 -17.74 6.49 -33.36
CA GLN A 141 -19.14 6.38 -32.92
C GLN A 141 -19.97 7.67 -33.10
N GLY A 142 -19.41 8.72 -33.70
CA GLY A 142 -20.12 9.94 -34.13
C GLY A 142 -20.36 9.96 -35.63
#